data_AF-A0A8C3JCE9-F1
#
_entry.id   AF-A0A8C3JCE9-F1
#
_cell.length_a   1.000
_cell.length_b   1.000
_cell.length_c   1.000
_cell.angle_alpha   90.00
_cell.angle_beta   90.00
_cell.angle_gamma   90.00
#
_symmetry.space_group_name_H-M   'P 1'
#
loop_
_entity.id
_entity.type
_entity.pdbx_description
1 polymer ?
#
loop_
_entity_poly.entity_id
_entity_poly.type
_entity_poly.pdbx_seq_one_letter_code
_entity_poly.pdbx_strand_id
1 'polypeptide(L)'
;MAVAQLYWHLAPKSEAGIVSKSLVRLLRSNREVQYIVLQNIATMSIQRKGMFEPYLKSFYVRSTDPTMIKTLKLEILTSLANEANISTLLREFQTYVKSQDKQFAAATIQAIGRCATNITEVTDTCLNGLVCLLSNRDEIVVAESVVVIKKLLQTQPAHHGEIIKHMAKLLDNITVPVARASILWLIGEYCERVPKIAPDVLRKTAKSFTNEDDLVKLQILNLGAKLYLTNSKQTKLLTQYVLNLGKYDQSYDIRDRTRFIRQLIVPNEKSGALSKYAKKIFLAQKPAPLLESPFKDRDHFQLGTLSHTLNSRATGYLELSDWPEVAPDPSVRNVDVAESVRQHLFLNFFNLAADLEGLSLSSSSVIDVTTQVSVPTKTHELLHRMSGKGLAAHYHFSRQPGIFGDHMVSVQMTVTNTTDQKIENIHIGEKKLPPGMRMHEFNPIECLEPAGSVTVSMGIDFCDSTQTASFQLCTKDDHFNVSIQPPVGELLLPVTMSEKDFKKEQGMLTGMNETSATIAVAPQNSTRLVIIERVVKAANLGVVPSVEPSFNMNMFAAKTVHSGSLMLVTVELKESSTAQLIINTEKTVIGSVLLRELKPVLSQG
;
A
#
# COMPACT_ATOMS: atom_id res chain seq x y z
N MET A 1 12.53 7.54 -19.75
CA MET A 1 12.75 6.17 -19.25
C MET A 1 13.08 5.17 -20.36
N ALA A 2 12.44 5.20 -21.53
CA ALA A 2 12.74 4.29 -22.65
C ALA A 2 14.24 4.18 -23.03
N VAL A 3 14.96 5.32 -23.13
CA VAL A 3 16.41 5.30 -23.39
C VAL A 3 17.18 4.58 -22.28
N ALA A 4 16.77 4.73 -21.02
CA ALA A 4 17.41 4.05 -19.90
C ALA A 4 17.19 2.54 -19.92
N GLN A 5 15.99 2.09 -20.31
CA GLN A 5 15.71 0.68 -20.56
C GLN A 5 16.57 0.14 -21.70
N LEU A 6 16.65 0.86 -22.82
CA LEU A 6 17.45 0.44 -23.98
C LEU A 6 18.91 0.21 -23.59
N TYR A 7 19.52 1.17 -22.89
CA TYR A 7 20.89 1.02 -22.40
C TYR A 7 21.02 -0.06 -21.33
N TRP A 8 20.00 -0.27 -20.50
CA TRP A 8 20.04 -1.32 -19.49
C TRP A 8 20.13 -2.71 -20.11
N HIS A 9 19.29 -3.00 -21.10
CA HIS A 9 19.18 -4.33 -21.71
C HIS A 9 20.18 -4.55 -22.85
N LEU A 10 20.49 -3.53 -23.64
CA LEU A 10 21.27 -3.70 -24.88
C LEU A 10 22.70 -3.14 -24.80
N ALA A 11 23.01 -2.20 -23.90
CA ALA A 11 24.32 -1.58 -23.91
C ALA A 11 25.40 -2.54 -23.36
N PRO A 12 26.62 -2.50 -23.93
CA PRO A 12 27.79 -3.14 -23.33
C PRO A 12 28.01 -2.66 -21.89
N LYS A 13 28.62 -3.49 -21.05
CA LYS A 13 28.89 -3.15 -19.63
C LYS A 13 29.68 -1.84 -19.47
N SER A 14 30.55 -1.51 -20.43
CA SER A 14 31.33 -0.26 -20.47
C SER A 14 30.47 0.99 -20.70
N GLU A 15 29.36 0.87 -21.41
CA GLU A 15 28.51 2.01 -21.84
C GLU A 15 27.23 2.16 -21.03
N ALA A 16 26.87 1.14 -20.24
CA ALA A 16 25.70 1.18 -19.37
C ALA A 16 25.67 2.43 -18.47
N GLY A 17 26.81 2.87 -17.95
CA GLY A 17 26.93 4.02 -17.05
C GLY A 17 26.66 5.39 -17.69
N ILE A 18 26.53 5.48 -19.02
CA ILE A 18 26.27 6.75 -19.73
C ILE A 18 24.94 7.37 -19.28
N VAL A 19 23.94 6.52 -19.00
CA VAL A 19 22.59 6.97 -18.63
C VAL A 19 22.52 7.52 -17.19
N SER A 20 23.46 7.15 -16.32
CA SER A 20 23.45 7.54 -14.90
C SER A 20 23.34 9.06 -14.71
N LYS A 21 24.13 9.84 -15.46
CA LYS A 21 24.14 11.31 -15.38
C LYS A 21 22.77 11.91 -15.70
N SER A 22 22.13 11.39 -16.75
CA SER A 22 20.84 11.87 -17.23
C SER A 22 19.72 11.54 -16.24
N LEU A 23 19.72 10.33 -15.66
CA LEU A 23 18.76 9.95 -14.62
C LEU A 23 18.93 10.81 -13.37
N VAL A 24 20.16 11.06 -12.93
CA VAL A 24 20.43 11.94 -11.78
C VAL A 24 19.97 13.38 -12.06
N ARG A 25 20.10 13.87 -13.30
CA ARG A 25 19.60 15.21 -13.67
C ARG A 25 18.08 15.31 -13.59
N LEU A 26 17.34 14.24 -13.90
CA LEU A 26 15.88 14.20 -13.77
C LEU A 26 15.40 14.34 -12.33
N LEU A 27 16.26 14.06 -11.34
CA LEU A 27 15.94 14.27 -9.92
C LEU A 27 15.72 15.74 -9.55
N ARG A 28 16.00 16.69 -10.45
CA ARG A 28 15.71 18.12 -10.26
C ARG A 28 14.27 18.50 -10.67
N SER A 29 13.51 17.56 -11.21
CA SER A 29 12.13 17.76 -11.67
C SER A 29 11.14 17.67 -10.50
N ASN A 30 9.83 17.62 -10.79
CA ASN A 30 8.77 17.46 -9.79
C ASN A 30 8.88 16.12 -9.01
N ARG A 31 8.19 16.04 -7.87
CA ARG A 31 8.34 14.95 -6.89
C ARG A 31 7.95 13.58 -7.45
N GLU A 32 6.98 13.56 -8.35
CA GLU A 32 6.44 12.39 -9.03
C GLU A 32 7.51 11.79 -9.97
N VAL A 33 8.15 12.66 -10.76
CA VAL A 33 9.28 12.28 -11.61
C VAL A 33 10.45 11.79 -10.77
N GLN A 34 10.77 12.48 -9.68
CA GLN A 34 11.82 12.04 -8.75
C GLN A 34 11.53 10.64 -8.21
N TYR A 35 10.29 10.36 -7.79
CA TYR A 35 9.90 9.07 -7.24
C TYR A 35 10.10 7.93 -8.25
N ILE A 36 9.56 8.07 -9.46
CA ILE A 36 9.69 7.06 -10.52
C ILE A 36 11.15 6.84 -10.89
N VAL A 37 11.92 7.92 -11.06
CA VAL A 37 13.33 7.82 -11.43
C VAL A 37 14.14 7.16 -10.31
N LEU A 38 13.91 7.51 -9.04
CA LEU A 38 14.60 6.91 -7.90
C LEU A 38 14.28 5.43 -7.72
N GLN A 39 13.05 4.99 -7.96
CA GLN A 39 12.72 3.56 -7.95
C GLN A 39 13.56 2.78 -8.97
N ASN A 40 13.68 3.32 -10.18
CA ASN A 40 14.47 2.70 -11.23
C ASN A 40 15.97 2.69 -10.89
N ILE A 41 16.48 3.81 -10.36
CA ILE A 41 17.87 3.89 -9.88
C ILE A 41 18.14 2.87 -8.78
N ALA A 42 17.22 2.69 -7.82
CA ALA A 42 17.38 1.73 -6.72
C ALA A 42 17.53 0.29 -7.23
N THR A 43 16.71 -0.14 -8.19
CA THR A 43 16.85 -1.47 -8.81
C THR A 43 18.15 -1.57 -9.61
N MET A 44 18.48 -0.54 -10.40
CA MET A 44 19.74 -0.52 -11.17
C MET A 44 20.98 -0.58 -10.26
N SER A 45 20.95 0.06 -9.08
CA SER A 45 22.09 0.09 -8.16
C SER A 45 22.32 -1.24 -7.44
N ILE A 46 21.24 -2.01 -7.18
CA ILE A 46 21.34 -3.35 -6.59
C ILE A 46 22.01 -4.32 -7.58
N GLN A 47 21.59 -4.32 -8.84
CA GLN A 47 22.10 -5.24 -9.85
C GLN A 47 23.49 -4.85 -10.39
N ARG A 48 23.78 -3.56 -10.57
CA ARG A 48 25.07 -3.04 -11.08
C ARG A 48 25.70 -2.06 -10.11
N LYS A 49 26.35 -2.62 -9.08
CA LYS A 49 27.11 -1.84 -8.08
C LYS A 49 28.16 -0.96 -8.77
N GLY A 50 28.20 0.33 -8.43
CA GLY A 50 29.16 1.31 -8.98
C GLY A 50 28.58 2.26 -10.04
N MET A 51 27.48 1.90 -10.71
CA MET A 51 26.87 2.71 -11.79
C MET A 51 26.54 4.16 -11.39
N PHE A 52 26.18 4.36 -10.11
CA PHE A 52 25.77 5.65 -9.55
C PHE A 52 26.74 6.20 -8.49
N GLU A 53 27.87 5.54 -8.27
CA GLU A 53 28.86 5.92 -7.25
C GLU A 53 29.41 7.36 -7.43
N PRO A 54 29.72 7.84 -8.65
CA PRO A 54 30.18 9.22 -8.85
C PRO A 54 29.16 10.30 -8.42
N TYR A 55 27.89 9.91 -8.30
CA TYR A 55 26.77 10.82 -8.01
C TYR A 55 26.25 10.69 -6.57
N LEU A 56 26.97 10.00 -5.68
CA LEU A 56 26.55 9.69 -4.30
C LEU A 56 25.89 10.87 -3.56
N LYS A 57 26.51 12.05 -3.61
CA LYS A 57 26.01 13.28 -2.96
C LYS A 57 24.64 13.74 -3.45
N SER A 58 24.25 13.38 -4.68
CA SER A 58 22.95 13.73 -5.25
C SER A 58 21.79 12.97 -4.59
N PHE A 59 22.10 11.85 -3.93
CA PHE A 59 21.13 11.02 -3.22
C PHE A 59 21.03 11.35 -1.73
N TYR A 60 21.74 12.37 -1.23
CA TYR A 60 21.55 12.81 0.15
C TYR A 60 20.13 13.31 0.38
N VAL A 61 19.60 12.97 1.55
CA VAL A 61 18.21 13.18 1.93
C VAL A 61 18.08 14.57 2.53
N ARG A 62 17.12 15.36 2.03
CA ARG A 62 16.81 16.66 2.61
C ARG A 62 15.64 16.54 3.58
N SER A 63 15.60 17.42 4.57
CA SER A 63 14.48 17.48 5.53
C SER A 63 13.13 17.71 4.86
N THR A 64 13.10 18.49 3.77
CA THR A 64 11.92 18.82 2.96
C THR A 64 11.45 17.71 2.02
N ASP A 65 12.26 16.65 1.83
CA ASP A 65 11.86 15.54 0.96
C ASP A 65 10.71 14.74 1.62
N PRO A 66 9.68 14.32 0.87
CA PRO A 66 8.62 13.45 1.39
C PRO A 66 9.16 12.06 1.73
N THR A 67 8.56 11.38 2.71
CA THR A 67 9.03 10.10 3.26
C THR A 67 9.34 9.06 2.17
N MET A 68 8.50 8.94 1.16
CA MET A 68 8.72 8.00 0.04
C MET A 68 10.04 8.27 -0.72
N ILE A 69 10.38 9.54 -0.96
CA ILE A 69 11.65 9.92 -1.60
C ILE A 69 12.82 9.70 -0.63
N LYS A 70 12.65 10.00 0.66
CA LYS A 70 13.66 9.76 1.69
C LYS A 70 14.06 8.28 1.73
N THR A 71 13.07 7.38 1.76
CA THR A 71 13.28 5.93 1.80
C THR A 71 13.99 5.41 0.56
N LEU A 72 13.62 5.88 -0.64
CA LEU A 72 14.28 5.47 -1.89
C LEU A 72 15.74 5.95 -1.95
N LYS A 73 16.00 7.20 -1.58
CA LYS A 73 17.35 7.74 -1.51
C LYS A 73 18.22 6.96 -0.52
N LEU A 74 17.69 6.67 0.66
CA LEU A 74 18.36 5.84 1.66
C LEU A 74 18.69 4.45 1.13
N GLU A 75 17.76 3.82 0.40
CA GLU A 75 18.00 2.50 -0.22
C GLU A 75 19.16 2.56 -1.21
N ILE A 76 19.18 3.56 -2.10
CA ILE A 76 20.26 3.75 -3.07
C ILE A 76 21.60 3.98 -2.34
N LEU A 77 21.63 4.85 -1.32
CA LEU A 77 22.83 5.10 -0.52
C LEU A 77 23.35 3.83 0.15
N THR A 78 22.45 2.98 0.66
CA THR A 78 22.79 1.70 1.29
C THR A 78 23.35 0.71 0.26
N SER A 79 22.75 0.67 -0.93
CA SER A 79 23.18 -0.18 -2.05
C SER A 79 24.55 0.23 -2.62
N LEU A 80 24.90 1.51 -2.58
CA LEU A 80 26.17 2.06 -3.06
C LEU A 80 27.28 2.08 -2.00
N ALA A 81 26.99 1.64 -0.77
CA ALA A 81 27.96 1.63 0.32
C ALA A 81 29.09 0.64 0.04
N ASN A 82 30.34 1.09 0.19
CA ASN A 82 31.56 0.30 0.08
C ASN A 82 32.60 0.76 1.11
N GLU A 83 33.70 0.02 1.23
CA GLU A 83 34.77 0.30 2.21
C GLU A 83 35.35 1.72 2.08
N ALA A 84 35.37 2.31 0.88
CA ALA A 84 35.92 3.64 0.66
C ALA A 84 34.99 4.77 1.14
N ASN A 85 33.67 4.59 1.05
CA ASN A 85 32.68 5.65 1.32
C ASN A 85 31.87 5.45 2.61
N ILE A 86 31.92 4.26 3.23
CA ILE A 86 31.05 3.89 4.36
C ILE A 86 31.15 4.85 5.55
N SER A 87 32.35 5.34 5.88
CA SER A 87 32.56 6.26 6.99
C SER A 87 31.79 7.56 6.84
N THR A 88 31.70 8.07 5.60
CA THR A 88 30.92 9.28 5.29
C THR A 88 29.42 9.01 5.29
N LEU A 89 28.98 7.86 4.77
CA LEU A 89 27.58 7.45 4.76
C LEU A 89 27.05 7.21 6.18
N LEU A 90 27.82 6.55 7.05
CA LEU A 90 27.43 6.32 8.44
C LEU A 90 27.29 7.64 9.21
N ARG A 91 28.15 8.63 8.96
CA ARG A 91 28.01 9.97 9.55
C ARG A 91 26.71 10.66 9.11
N GLU A 92 26.33 10.49 7.85
CA GLU A 92 25.07 11.00 7.33
C GLU A 92 23.87 10.26 7.95
N PHE A 93 23.93 8.93 8.02
CA PHE A 93 22.88 8.09 8.63
C PHE A 93 22.67 8.41 10.12
N GLN A 94 23.73 8.78 10.85
CA GLN A 94 23.59 9.26 12.24
C GLN A 94 22.72 10.52 12.35
N THR A 95 22.71 11.37 11.34
CA THR A 95 21.82 12.53 11.27
C THR A 95 20.39 12.09 10.93
N TYR A 96 20.22 11.14 10.01
CA TYR A 96 18.92 10.61 9.60
C TYR A 96 18.17 9.88 10.72
N VAL A 97 18.88 9.15 11.60
CA VAL A 97 18.27 8.51 12.78
C VAL A 97 17.61 9.53 13.73
N LYS A 98 18.08 10.79 13.72
CA LYS A 98 17.50 11.88 14.53
C LYS A 98 16.31 12.59 13.86
N SER A 99 15.84 12.08 12.71
CA SER A 99 14.70 12.62 11.99
C SER A 99 13.43 12.69 12.85
N GLN A 100 12.58 13.68 12.58
CA GLN A 100 11.23 13.77 13.14
C GLN A 100 10.32 12.66 12.60
N ASP A 101 10.54 12.25 11.35
CA ASP A 101 9.89 11.09 10.74
C ASP A 101 10.49 9.80 11.30
N LYS A 102 9.76 9.15 12.21
CA LYS A 102 10.18 7.93 12.91
C LYS A 102 10.22 6.71 12.02
N GLN A 103 9.36 6.66 11.01
CA GLN A 103 9.38 5.58 10.02
C GLN A 103 10.65 5.65 9.17
N PHE A 104 11.06 6.86 8.78
CA PHE A 104 12.34 7.06 8.11
C PHE A 104 13.55 6.79 9.01
N ALA A 105 13.47 7.15 10.30
CA ALA A 105 14.52 6.82 11.27
C ALA A 105 14.68 5.30 11.44
N ALA A 106 13.57 4.55 11.52
CA ALA A 106 13.57 3.09 11.55
C ALA A 106 14.20 2.48 10.29
N ALA A 107 13.80 2.95 9.10
CA ALA A 107 14.41 2.51 7.84
C ALA A 107 15.92 2.79 7.81
N THR A 108 16.37 3.90 8.38
CA THR A 108 17.81 4.24 8.51
C THR A 108 18.54 3.25 9.41
N ILE A 109 17.93 2.84 10.52
CA ILE A 109 18.50 1.84 11.43
C ILE A 109 18.68 0.49 10.70
N GLN A 110 17.71 0.11 9.87
CA GLN A 110 17.83 -1.08 9.03
C GLN A 110 18.93 -0.96 7.98
N ALA A 111 19.08 0.21 7.35
CA ALA A 111 20.18 0.50 6.44
C ALA A 111 21.55 0.35 7.13
N ILE A 112 21.72 0.89 8.34
CA ILE A 112 22.93 0.72 9.15
C ILE A 112 23.20 -0.77 9.41
N GLY A 113 22.16 -1.54 9.75
CA GLY A 113 22.24 -2.99 9.95
C GLY A 113 22.74 -3.75 8.72
N ARG A 114 22.23 -3.40 7.54
CA ARG A 114 22.66 -3.99 6.27
C ARG A 114 24.10 -3.63 5.93
N CYS A 115 24.50 -2.36 6.13
CA CYS A 115 25.90 -1.96 5.97
C CYS A 115 26.84 -2.74 6.90
N ALA A 116 26.47 -2.90 8.17
CA ALA A 116 27.24 -3.68 9.15
C ALA A 116 27.31 -5.18 8.82
N THR A 117 26.29 -5.73 8.14
CA THR A 117 26.31 -7.14 7.69
C THR A 117 27.22 -7.33 6.47
N ASN A 118 27.24 -6.34 5.56
CA ASN A 118 27.99 -6.42 4.31
C ASN A 118 29.47 -6.00 4.45
N ILE A 119 29.79 -5.10 5.39
CA ILE A 119 31.14 -4.55 5.59
C ILE A 119 31.56 -4.83 7.03
N THR A 120 32.41 -5.84 7.23
CA THR A 120 32.76 -6.34 8.56
C THR A 120 33.53 -5.31 9.40
N GLU A 121 34.33 -4.44 8.78
CA GLU A 121 35.16 -3.44 9.45
C GLU A 121 34.35 -2.46 10.31
N VAL A 122 33.13 -2.11 9.90
CA VAL A 122 32.29 -1.12 10.62
C VAL A 122 31.30 -1.76 11.60
N THR A 123 31.25 -3.09 11.68
CA THR A 123 30.23 -3.84 12.45
C THR A 123 30.18 -3.40 13.91
N ASP A 124 31.34 -3.33 14.58
CA ASP A 124 31.41 -2.98 16.00
C ASP A 124 31.03 -1.52 16.27
N THR A 125 31.41 -0.60 15.37
CA THR A 125 31.01 0.80 15.46
C THR A 125 29.50 0.95 15.31
N CYS A 126 28.91 0.26 14.33
CA CYS A 126 27.47 0.25 14.11
C CYS A 126 26.72 -0.36 15.31
N LEU A 127 27.20 -1.50 15.85
CA LEU A 127 26.62 -2.14 17.02
C LEU A 127 26.62 -1.22 18.25
N ASN A 128 27.75 -0.56 18.55
CA ASN A 128 27.82 0.39 19.65
C ASN A 128 26.85 1.58 19.44
N GLY A 129 26.75 2.09 18.22
CA GLY A 129 25.79 3.13 17.86
C GLY A 129 24.33 2.69 18.09
N LEU A 130 23.97 1.49 17.64
CA LEU A 130 22.64 0.90 17.81
C LEU A 130 22.30 0.67 19.29
N VAL A 131 23.26 0.21 20.10
CA VAL A 131 23.05 0.03 21.55
C VAL A 131 22.77 1.36 22.23
N CYS A 132 23.42 2.45 21.83
CA CYS A 132 23.10 3.79 22.34
C CYS A 132 21.65 4.22 22.01
N LEU A 133 21.09 3.77 20.89
CA LEU A 133 19.70 4.07 20.52
C LEU A 133 18.66 3.36 21.39
N LEU A 134 19.04 2.33 22.14
CA LEU A 134 18.13 1.65 23.08
C LEU A 134 17.68 2.56 24.25
N SER A 135 18.45 3.61 24.53
CA SER A 135 18.11 4.63 25.53
C SER A 135 17.23 5.75 24.98
N ASN A 136 16.76 5.64 23.73
CA ASN A 136 15.83 6.61 23.14
C ASN A 136 14.44 6.47 23.78
N ARG A 137 13.67 7.56 23.80
CA ARG A 137 12.30 7.60 24.32
C ARG A 137 11.27 7.08 23.31
N ASP A 138 11.63 7.07 22.03
CA ASP A 138 10.73 6.67 20.95
C ASP A 138 10.70 5.15 20.76
N GLU A 139 9.52 4.54 20.91
CA GLU A 139 9.36 3.09 20.88
C GLU A 139 9.68 2.48 19.52
N ILE A 140 9.40 3.18 18.41
CA ILE A 140 9.65 2.69 17.04
C ILE A 140 11.15 2.57 16.80
N VAL A 141 11.90 3.62 17.16
CA VAL A 141 13.37 3.65 17.06
C VAL A 141 14.01 2.55 17.88
N VAL A 142 13.51 2.35 19.11
CA VAL A 142 14.02 1.35 20.04
C VAL A 142 13.72 -0.08 19.55
N ALA A 143 12.48 -0.33 19.11
CA ALA A 143 12.07 -1.62 18.57
C ALA A 143 12.92 -2.01 17.34
N GLU A 144 13.17 -1.06 16.45
CA GLU A 144 13.96 -1.33 15.26
C GLU A 144 15.43 -1.58 15.57
N SER A 145 16.01 -0.80 16.49
CA SER A 145 17.39 -0.99 16.96
C SER A 145 17.59 -2.38 17.56
N VAL A 146 16.61 -2.85 18.35
CA VAL A 146 16.57 -4.20 18.91
C VAL A 146 16.62 -5.28 17.82
N VAL A 147 15.80 -5.15 16.78
CA VAL A 147 15.71 -6.14 15.69
C VAL A 147 17.07 -6.26 14.98
N VAL A 148 17.69 -5.11 14.65
CA VAL A 148 18.99 -5.08 13.98
C VAL A 148 20.11 -5.62 14.87
N ILE A 149 20.18 -5.23 16.15
CA ILE A 149 21.17 -5.75 17.10
C ILE A 149 21.07 -7.28 17.18
N LYS A 150 19.85 -7.81 17.38
CA LYS A 150 19.64 -9.26 17.46
C LYS A 150 20.16 -9.98 16.22
N LYS A 151 19.91 -9.45 15.02
CA LYS A 151 20.42 -10.03 13.79
C LYS A 151 21.94 -10.02 13.72
N LEU A 152 22.57 -8.87 13.95
CA LEU A 152 24.03 -8.73 13.86
C LEU A 152 24.72 -9.70 14.83
N LEU A 153 24.22 -9.80 16.07
CA LEU A 153 24.75 -10.70 17.09
C LEU A 153 24.57 -12.20 16.75
N GLN A 154 23.47 -12.57 16.08
CA GLN A 154 23.25 -13.93 15.61
C GLN A 154 24.10 -14.30 14.39
N THR A 155 24.50 -13.31 13.58
CA THR A 155 25.30 -13.52 12.36
C THR A 155 26.78 -13.68 12.68
N GLN A 156 27.29 -13.03 13.74
CA GLN A 156 28.69 -13.11 14.16
C GLN A 156 28.84 -13.55 15.62
N PRO A 157 28.63 -14.84 15.96
CA PRO A 157 28.60 -15.25 17.35
C PRO A 157 29.90 -14.95 18.10
N ALA A 158 31.08 -14.96 17.48
CA ALA A 158 32.36 -15.05 18.18
C ALA A 158 32.77 -13.83 19.05
N HIS A 159 32.33 -12.60 18.77
CA HIS A 159 33.01 -11.38 19.30
C HIS A 159 32.24 -10.50 20.29
N HIS A 160 30.99 -10.82 20.66
CA HIS A 160 30.11 -9.81 21.28
C HIS A 160 29.96 -9.84 22.80
N GLY A 161 30.89 -10.47 23.53
CA GLY A 161 30.84 -10.54 24.99
C GLY A 161 30.70 -9.15 25.64
N GLU A 162 31.55 -8.20 25.25
CA GLU A 162 31.55 -6.83 25.81
C GLU A 162 30.27 -6.05 25.53
N ILE A 163 29.67 -6.21 24.36
CA ILE A 163 28.40 -5.55 23.99
C ILE A 163 27.28 -6.04 24.91
N ILE A 164 27.20 -7.36 25.16
CA ILE A 164 26.21 -7.92 26.08
C ILE A 164 26.42 -7.38 27.50
N LYS A 165 27.67 -7.22 27.95
CA LYS A 165 27.98 -6.59 29.25
C LYS A 165 27.51 -5.13 29.30
N HIS A 166 27.71 -4.38 28.22
CA HIS A 166 27.28 -2.99 28.14
C HIS A 166 25.76 -2.87 28.16
N MET A 167 25.04 -3.68 27.37
CA MET A 167 23.58 -3.73 27.37
C MET A 167 23.00 -4.11 28.74
N ALA A 168 23.61 -5.07 29.44
CA ALA A 168 23.21 -5.44 30.79
C ALA A 168 23.34 -4.27 31.79
N LYS A 169 24.33 -3.39 31.62
CA LYS A 169 24.48 -2.17 32.45
C LYS A 169 23.41 -1.12 32.14
N LEU A 170 22.97 -1.02 30.89
CA LEU A 170 21.96 -0.06 30.47
C LEU A 170 20.53 -0.46 30.89
N LEU A 171 20.29 -1.72 31.22
CA LEU A 171 18.95 -2.23 31.57
C LEU A 171 18.25 -1.41 32.66
N ASP A 172 18.99 -0.89 33.65
CA ASP A 172 18.41 -0.11 34.76
C ASP A 172 17.89 1.27 34.29
N ASN A 173 18.41 1.81 33.17
CA ASN A 173 18.06 3.13 32.63
C ASN A 173 17.00 3.08 31.53
N ILE A 174 16.67 1.89 31.01
CA ILE A 174 15.75 1.72 29.89
C ILE A 174 14.33 1.53 30.41
N THR A 175 13.44 2.45 30.02
CA THR A 175 12.01 2.42 30.38
C THR A 175 11.17 1.64 29.38
N VAL A 176 11.54 1.64 28.09
CA VAL A 176 10.74 1.03 27.01
C VAL A 176 10.69 -0.50 27.16
N PRO A 177 9.51 -1.13 27.35
CA PRO A 177 9.40 -2.55 27.67
C PRO A 177 9.98 -3.49 26.60
N VAL A 178 9.82 -3.14 25.32
CA VAL A 178 10.33 -3.91 24.18
C VAL A 178 11.86 -4.03 24.21
N ALA A 179 12.57 -2.94 24.54
CA ALA A 179 14.03 -2.98 24.70
C ALA A 179 14.46 -3.77 25.93
N ARG A 180 13.79 -3.57 27.07
CA ARG A 180 14.07 -4.33 28.31
C ARG A 180 13.95 -5.84 28.05
N ALA A 181 12.85 -6.26 27.45
CA ALA A 181 12.59 -7.65 27.09
C ALA A 181 13.69 -8.21 26.15
N SER A 182 14.14 -7.40 25.20
CA SER A 182 15.12 -7.82 24.21
C SER A 182 16.54 -7.93 24.76
N ILE A 183 16.93 -7.04 25.67
CA ILE A 183 18.18 -7.16 26.45
C ILE A 183 18.15 -8.43 27.29
N LEU A 184 17.05 -8.70 27.99
CA LEU A 184 16.89 -9.92 28.79
C LEU A 184 16.94 -11.18 27.95
N TRP A 185 16.29 -11.17 26.78
CA TRP A 185 16.35 -12.26 25.82
C TRP A 185 17.78 -12.52 25.37
N LEU A 186 18.54 -11.45 25.04
CA LEU A 186 19.91 -11.55 24.57
C LEU A 186 20.83 -12.14 25.64
N ILE A 187 20.74 -11.64 26.87
CA ILE A 187 21.49 -12.16 28.01
C ILE A 187 21.14 -13.62 28.26
N GLY A 188 19.87 -14.01 28.09
CA GLY A 188 19.43 -15.40 28.18
C GLY A 188 20.01 -16.28 27.08
N GLU A 189 20.04 -15.82 25.84
CA GLU A 189 20.62 -16.55 24.69
C GLU A 189 22.11 -16.80 24.86
N TYR A 190 22.84 -15.79 25.34
CA TYR A 190 24.29 -15.84 25.51
C TYR A 190 24.72 -16.00 26.97
N CYS A 191 23.89 -16.60 27.82
CA CYS A 191 24.13 -16.68 29.26
C CYS A 191 25.45 -17.39 29.63
N GLU A 192 25.91 -18.33 28.80
CA GLU A 192 27.21 -19.02 28.95
C GLU A 192 28.42 -18.09 28.81
N ARG A 193 28.28 -16.99 28.05
CA ARG A 193 29.35 -16.00 27.81
C ARG A 193 29.45 -14.96 28.91
N VAL A 194 28.37 -14.78 29.68
CA VAL A 194 28.28 -13.81 30.77
C VAL A 194 27.86 -14.49 32.08
N PRO A 195 28.59 -15.52 32.55
CA PRO A 195 28.17 -16.39 33.64
C PRO A 195 28.02 -15.67 34.99
N LYS A 196 28.71 -14.53 35.19
CA LYS A 196 28.60 -13.70 36.40
C LYS A 196 27.50 -12.63 36.30
N ILE A 197 27.25 -12.10 35.10
CA ILE A 197 26.35 -10.96 34.89
C ILE A 197 24.91 -11.44 34.73
N ALA A 198 24.67 -12.53 34.00
CA ALA A 198 23.31 -13.04 33.80
C ALA A 198 22.58 -13.38 35.13
N PRO A 199 23.21 -14.05 36.11
CA PRO A 199 22.62 -14.23 37.44
C PRO A 199 22.33 -12.92 38.18
N ASP A 200 23.20 -11.91 38.04
CA ASP A 200 23.00 -10.61 38.69
C ASP A 200 21.84 -9.83 38.06
N VAL A 201 21.69 -9.90 36.74
CA VAL A 201 20.55 -9.33 36.01
C VAL A 201 19.24 -10.01 36.42
N LEU A 202 19.23 -11.34 36.55
CA LEU A 202 18.07 -12.06 37.07
C LEU A 202 17.74 -11.61 38.51
N ARG A 203 18.76 -11.45 39.36
CA ARG A 203 18.59 -10.97 40.74
C ARG A 203 17.98 -9.57 40.80
N LYS A 204 18.42 -8.65 39.93
CA LYS A 204 17.86 -7.28 39.86
C LYS A 204 16.41 -7.30 39.38
N THR A 205 16.14 -7.96 38.26
CA THR A 205 14.79 -8.02 37.66
C THR A 205 13.79 -8.82 38.49
N ALA A 206 14.25 -9.80 39.27
CA ALA A 206 13.39 -10.50 40.22
C ALA A 206 12.80 -9.59 41.30
N LYS A 207 13.48 -8.49 41.68
CA LYS A 207 12.97 -7.52 42.66
C LYS A 207 11.85 -6.65 42.08
N SER A 208 11.95 -6.26 40.82
CA SER A 208 10.95 -5.43 40.14
C SER A 208 9.88 -6.24 39.40
N PHE A 209 9.99 -7.57 39.34
CA PHE A 209 9.16 -8.46 38.51
C PHE A 209 7.67 -8.14 38.51
N THR A 210 7.07 -7.86 39.67
CA THR A 210 5.63 -7.58 39.79
C THR A 210 5.20 -6.28 39.09
N ASN A 211 6.13 -5.33 38.95
CA ASN A 211 5.89 -3.99 38.41
C ASN A 211 6.33 -3.87 36.94
N GLU A 212 6.89 -4.92 36.34
CA GLU A 212 7.30 -4.92 34.94
C GLU A 212 6.12 -5.25 34.01
N ASP A 213 6.21 -4.87 32.74
CA ASP A 213 5.25 -5.28 31.72
C ASP A 213 5.32 -6.77 31.39
N ASP A 214 4.21 -7.31 30.87
CA ASP A 214 4.06 -8.73 30.53
C ASP A 214 5.15 -9.25 29.58
N LEU A 215 5.54 -8.46 28.58
CA LEU A 215 6.63 -8.80 27.66
C LEU A 215 7.96 -9.01 28.40
N VAL A 216 8.25 -8.17 29.39
CA VAL A 216 9.48 -8.23 30.19
C VAL A 216 9.41 -9.42 31.15
N LYS A 217 8.28 -9.62 31.84
CA LYS A 217 8.04 -10.78 32.72
C LYS A 217 8.26 -12.10 32.01
N LEU A 218 7.75 -12.26 30.78
CA LEU A 218 7.98 -13.45 29.96
C LEU A 218 9.48 -13.71 29.71
N GLN A 219 10.26 -12.65 29.44
CA GLN A 219 11.70 -12.81 29.25
C GLN A 219 12.46 -13.05 30.54
N ILE A 220 12.04 -12.50 31.69
CA ILE A 220 12.60 -12.83 33.00
C ILE A 220 12.38 -14.32 33.30
N LEU A 221 11.18 -14.85 33.04
CA LEU A 221 10.87 -16.27 33.21
C LEU A 221 11.76 -17.16 32.32
N ASN A 222 11.92 -16.80 31.04
CA ASN A 222 12.79 -17.53 30.11
C ASN A 222 14.26 -17.47 30.54
N LEU A 223 14.76 -16.31 30.98
CA LEU A 223 16.12 -16.13 31.50
C LEU A 223 16.34 -17.01 32.73
N GLY A 224 15.41 -16.98 33.68
CA GLY A 224 15.43 -17.82 34.87
C GLY A 224 15.45 -19.31 34.53
N ALA A 225 14.67 -19.74 33.54
CA ALA A 225 14.64 -21.12 33.09
C ALA A 225 15.97 -21.58 32.47
N LYS A 226 16.53 -20.76 31.57
CA LYS A 226 17.84 -21.05 30.95
C LYS A 226 18.95 -21.12 31.99
N LEU A 227 19.01 -20.14 32.90
CA LEU A 227 20.00 -20.10 33.98
C LEU A 227 19.86 -21.26 34.95
N TYR A 228 18.65 -21.71 35.24
CA TYR A 228 18.43 -22.91 36.06
C TYR A 228 19.05 -24.16 35.42
N LEU A 229 18.98 -24.27 34.09
CA LEU A 229 19.49 -25.42 33.33
C LEU A 229 21.01 -25.36 33.09
N THR A 230 21.61 -24.17 33.01
CA THR A 230 23.04 -23.97 32.75
C THR A 230 23.86 -23.75 34.03
N ASN A 231 23.39 -22.94 34.98
CA ASN A 231 24.05 -22.60 36.24
C ASN A 231 23.12 -22.76 37.45
N SER A 232 22.64 -23.99 37.68
CA SER A 232 21.69 -24.29 38.76
C SER A 232 22.24 -23.99 40.16
N LYS A 233 23.55 -24.21 40.39
CA LYS A 233 24.19 -24.02 41.71
C LYS A 233 23.97 -22.62 42.27
N GLN A 234 24.04 -21.60 41.43
CA GLN A 234 23.89 -20.20 41.84
C GLN A 234 22.46 -19.68 41.69
N THR A 235 21.71 -20.17 40.69
CA THR A 235 20.45 -19.54 40.26
C THR A 235 19.18 -20.27 40.68
N LYS A 236 19.30 -21.49 41.21
CA LYS A 236 18.14 -22.33 41.61
C LYS A 236 17.13 -21.59 42.49
N LEU A 237 17.57 -20.97 43.58
CA LEU A 237 16.69 -20.26 44.51
C LEU A 237 16.08 -19.00 43.88
N LEU A 238 16.84 -18.26 43.08
CA LEU A 238 16.36 -17.08 42.37
C LEU A 238 15.27 -17.44 41.35
N THR A 239 15.49 -18.47 40.54
CA THR A 239 14.49 -18.93 39.57
C THR A 239 13.24 -19.44 40.29
N GLN A 240 13.37 -20.18 41.38
CA GLN A 240 12.21 -20.61 42.17
C GLN A 240 11.41 -19.43 42.74
N TYR A 241 12.09 -18.39 43.21
CA TYR A 241 11.45 -17.15 43.67
C TYR A 241 10.65 -16.48 42.55
N VAL A 242 11.25 -16.28 41.37
CA VAL A 242 10.56 -15.68 40.20
C VAL A 242 9.36 -16.54 39.76
N LEU A 243 9.50 -17.88 39.73
CA LEU A 243 8.39 -18.78 39.40
C LEU A 243 7.25 -18.72 40.45
N ASN A 244 7.57 -18.46 41.71
CA ASN A 244 6.54 -18.30 42.74
C ASN A 244 5.82 -16.95 42.60
N LEU A 245 6.51 -15.88 42.21
CA LEU A 245 5.88 -14.61 41.87
C LEU A 245 4.95 -14.76 40.65
N GLY A 246 5.44 -15.34 39.56
CA GLY A 246 4.67 -15.55 38.32
C GLY A 246 3.45 -16.47 38.49
N LYS A 247 3.44 -17.34 39.51
CA LYS A 247 2.31 -18.24 39.81
C LYS A 247 1.02 -17.46 40.12
N TYR A 248 1.15 -16.28 40.72
CA TYR A 248 0.03 -15.43 41.17
C TYR A 248 -0.03 -14.10 40.41
N ASP A 249 0.59 -14.01 39.22
CA ASP A 249 0.52 -12.80 38.40
C ASP A 249 -0.92 -12.53 37.92
N GLN A 250 -1.23 -11.26 37.66
CA GLN A 250 -2.54 -10.85 37.15
C GLN A 250 -2.79 -11.42 35.74
N SER A 251 -1.76 -11.40 34.90
CA SER A 251 -1.84 -11.85 33.52
C SER A 251 -2.00 -13.38 33.45
N TYR A 252 -3.01 -13.83 32.70
CA TYR A 252 -3.27 -15.27 32.51
C TYR A 252 -2.11 -15.95 31.77
N ASP A 253 -1.55 -15.28 30.77
CA ASP A 253 -0.44 -15.79 29.96
C ASP A 253 0.82 -16.00 30.79
N ILE A 254 1.14 -15.06 31.69
CA ILE A 254 2.28 -15.17 32.61
C ILE A 254 2.09 -16.34 33.57
N ARG A 255 0.88 -16.52 34.12
CA ARG A 255 0.57 -17.63 35.03
C ARG A 255 0.70 -18.98 34.33
N ASP A 256 0.14 -19.12 33.14
CA ASP A 256 0.22 -20.35 32.38
C ASP A 256 1.67 -20.68 31.99
N ARG A 257 2.38 -19.69 31.46
CA ARG A 257 3.81 -19.83 31.11
C ARG A 257 4.66 -20.23 32.31
N THR A 258 4.38 -19.65 33.48
CA THR A 258 5.08 -19.98 34.73
C THR A 258 4.84 -21.42 35.15
N ARG A 259 3.60 -21.92 35.09
CA ARG A 259 3.27 -23.32 35.41
C ARG A 259 3.96 -24.28 34.45
N PHE A 260 3.92 -23.97 33.16
CA PHE A 260 4.59 -24.75 32.11
C PHE A 260 6.10 -24.84 32.35
N ILE A 261 6.78 -23.70 32.56
CA ILE A 261 8.22 -23.67 32.83
C ILE A 261 8.52 -24.46 34.11
N ARG A 262 7.79 -24.21 35.21
CA ARG A 262 8.01 -24.88 36.50
C ARG A 262 7.96 -26.40 36.37
N GLN A 263 6.97 -26.92 35.65
CA GLN A 263 6.80 -28.36 35.44
C GLN A 263 7.93 -28.99 34.60
N LEU A 264 8.56 -28.20 33.71
CA LEU A 264 9.67 -28.67 32.89
C LEU A 264 11.02 -28.69 33.61
N ILE A 265 11.30 -27.67 34.44
CA ILE A 265 12.64 -27.46 35.00
C ILE A 265 12.77 -27.84 36.48
N VAL A 266 11.69 -27.77 37.27
CA VAL A 266 11.77 -28.08 38.70
C VAL A 266 11.48 -29.57 38.90
N PRO A 267 12.42 -30.35 39.44
CA PRO A 267 12.18 -31.77 39.73
C PRO A 267 11.01 -31.93 40.70
N ASN A 268 10.04 -32.76 40.33
CA ASN A 268 8.91 -33.15 41.18
C ASN A 268 8.70 -34.67 41.05
N GLU A 269 8.03 -35.31 42.01
CA GLU A 269 7.79 -36.77 42.00
C GLU A 269 7.07 -37.25 40.73
N LYS A 270 6.31 -36.35 40.08
CA LYS A 270 5.64 -36.53 38.79
C LYS A 270 6.35 -35.79 37.65
N SER A 271 7.67 -35.90 37.55
CA SER A 271 8.42 -35.23 36.47
C SER A 271 8.05 -35.86 35.12
N GLY A 272 7.34 -35.12 34.29
CA GLY A 272 6.83 -35.62 33.00
C GLY A 272 7.95 -35.97 32.01
N ALA A 273 7.65 -36.77 30.99
CA ALA A 273 8.61 -37.21 29.97
C ALA A 273 9.36 -36.04 29.28
N LEU A 274 8.73 -34.86 29.21
CA LEU A 274 9.28 -33.65 28.60
C LEU A 274 10.42 -32.98 29.40
N SER A 275 10.53 -33.24 30.71
CA SER A 275 11.61 -32.67 31.54
C SER A 275 13.01 -33.08 31.06
N LYS A 276 13.13 -34.30 30.51
CA LYS A 276 14.36 -34.82 29.88
C LYS A 276 14.81 -33.98 28.67
N TYR A 277 13.88 -33.30 28.00
CA TYR A 277 14.14 -32.47 26.83
C TYR A 277 14.22 -30.98 27.16
N ALA A 278 14.11 -30.58 28.43
CA ALA A 278 14.08 -29.17 28.84
C ALA A 278 15.29 -28.37 28.31
N LYS A 279 16.51 -28.93 28.37
CA LYS A 279 17.71 -28.30 27.77
C LYS A 279 17.56 -28.08 26.27
N LYS A 280 17.05 -29.06 25.52
CA LYS A 280 16.84 -28.93 24.08
C LYS A 280 15.75 -27.91 23.75
N ILE A 281 14.69 -27.83 24.55
CA ILE A 281 13.57 -26.90 24.34
C ILE A 281 14.01 -25.45 24.59
N PHE A 282 14.68 -25.18 25.71
CA PHE A 282 15.03 -23.81 26.10
C PHE A 282 16.33 -23.29 25.47
N LEU A 283 17.25 -24.18 25.08
CA LEU A 283 18.55 -23.81 24.48
C LEU A 283 18.63 -24.14 22.98
N ALA A 284 17.50 -24.37 22.31
CA ALA A 284 17.47 -24.52 20.87
C ALA A 284 17.98 -23.24 20.19
N GLN A 285 18.86 -23.41 19.20
CA GLN A 285 19.32 -22.29 18.38
C GLN A 285 18.14 -21.73 17.57
N LYS A 286 17.96 -20.42 17.64
CA LYS A 286 16.92 -19.71 16.90
C LYS A 286 17.49 -19.18 15.58
N PRO A 287 16.82 -19.40 14.44
CA PRO A 287 17.29 -18.85 13.17
C PRO A 287 17.34 -17.32 13.23
N ALA A 288 18.34 -16.76 12.55
CA ALA A 288 18.53 -15.31 12.51
C ALA A 288 17.52 -14.66 11.55
N PRO A 289 16.85 -13.56 11.90
CA PRO A 289 15.89 -12.88 11.03
C PRO A 289 16.60 -12.36 9.77
N LEU A 290 16.04 -12.49 8.56
CA LEU A 290 16.74 -12.04 7.36
C LEU A 290 16.60 -10.51 7.18
N LEU A 291 17.71 -9.81 6.97
CA LEU A 291 17.75 -8.37 6.66
C LEU A 291 17.90 -8.20 5.16
N GLU A 292 16.81 -8.38 4.44
CA GLU A 292 16.80 -8.21 2.99
C GLU A 292 16.33 -6.81 2.64
N SER A 293 16.80 -6.33 1.48
CA SER A 293 16.25 -5.10 0.93
C SER A 293 14.77 -5.30 0.61
N PRO A 294 13.89 -4.33 0.92
CA PRO A 294 12.51 -4.37 0.43
C PRO A 294 12.41 -4.26 -1.10
N PHE A 295 13.54 -4.04 -1.80
CA PHE A 295 13.65 -3.95 -3.25
C PHE A 295 14.29 -5.20 -3.90
N LYS A 296 14.66 -6.22 -3.12
CA LYS A 296 15.35 -7.43 -3.64
C LYS A 296 14.55 -8.16 -4.72
N ASP A 297 13.22 -8.26 -4.57
CA ASP A 297 12.36 -9.00 -5.49
C ASP A 297 11.79 -8.14 -6.63
N ARG A 298 12.26 -6.89 -6.78
CA ARG A 298 11.76 -6.00 -7.85
C ARG A 298 12.40 -6.27 -9.21
N ASP A 299 13.40 -7.14 -9.26
CA ASP A 299 14.12 -7.54 -10.47
C ASP A 299 13.26 -8.36 -11.44
N HIS A 300 12.13 -8.91 -10.96
CA HIS A 300 11.18 -9.68 -11.77
C HIS A 300 10.38 -8.84 -12.77
N PHE A 301 10.40 -7.51 -12.62
CA PHE A 301 9.69 -6.61 -13.51
C PHE A 301 10.64 -5.74 -14.31
N GLN A 302 10.32 -5.58 -15.59
CA GLN A 302 11.05 -4.75 -16.52
C GLN A 302 11.15 -3.31 -15.98
N LEU A 303 12.38 -2.82 -15.83
CA LEU A 303 12.66 -1.45 -15.39
C LEU A 303 11.80 -0.45 -16.14
N GLY A 304 11.27 0.56 -15.48
CA GLY A 304 10.52 1.66 -16.08
C GLY A 304 9.08 1.31 -16.47
N THR A 305 8.63 0.08 -16.25
CA THR A 305 7.22 -0.30 -16.38
C THR A 305 6.44 0.00 -15.11
N LEU A 306 5.11 0.11 -15.23
CA LEU A 306 4.23 0.26 -14.08
C LEU A 306 4.36 -0.94 -13.11
N SER A 307 4.54 -2.16 -13.64
CA SER A 307 4.71 -3.36 -12.82
C SER A 307 5.94 -3.28 -11.92
N HIS A 308 7.02 -2.70 -12.43
CA HIS A 308 8.25 -2.47 -11.65
C HIS A 308 8.05 -1.44 -10.55
N THR A 309 7.35 -0.34 -10.85
CA THR A 309 7.01 0.70 -9.87
C THR A 309 6.13 0.19 -8.74
N LEU A 310 5.09 -0.58 -9.08
CA LEU A 310 4.13 -1.16 -8.13
C LEU A 310 4.66 -2.43 -7.44
N ASN A 311 5.71 -3.05 -7.97
CA ASN A 311 6.18 -4.37 -7.57
C ASN A 311 5.08 -5.46 -7.65
N SER A 312 4.25 -5.36 -8.68
CA SER A 312 3.13 -6.27 -8.94
C SER A 312 2.84 -6.31 -10.43
N ARG A 313 2.43 -7.45 -10.98
CA ARG A 313 2.13 -7.54 -12.43
C ARG A 313 0.91 -6.68 -12.77
N ALA A 314 1.13 -5.55 -13.45
CA ALA A 314 0.08 -4.71 -13.97
C ALA A 314 -0.56 -5.32 -15.23
N THR A 315 -1.81 -4.99 -15.50
CA THR A 315 -2.52 -5.39 -16.72
C THR A 315 -1.75 -4.95 -17.97
N GLY A 316 -1.59 -5.85 -18.93
CA GLY A 316 -0.81 -5.60 -20.16
C GLY A 316 0.70 -5.71 -19.99
N TYR A 317 1.20 -6.08 -18.80
CA TYR A 317 2.62 -6.37 -18.63
C TYR A 317 3.03 -7.64 -19.40
N LEU A 318 3.84 -7.40 -20.42
CA LEU A 318 4.54 -8.41 -21.18
C LEU A 318 5.98 -8.45 -20.68
N GLU A 319 6.41 -9.63 -20.26
CA GLU A 319 7.78 -9.87 -19.87
C GLU A 319 8.68 -9.83 -21.10
N LEU A 320 9.86 -9.25 -20.96
CA LEU A 320 10.84 -9.25 -22.03
C LEU A 320 11.39 -10.68 -22.15
N SER A 321 11.16 -11.33 -23.29
CA SER A 321 11.72 -12.65 -23.57
C SER A 321 13.26 -12.59 -23.56
N ASP A 322 13.91 -13.58 -22.95
CA ASP A 322 15.37 -13.66 -22.85
C ASP A 322 16.07 -13.66 -24.23
N TRP A 323 15.42 -14.23 -25.24
CA TRP A 323 15.87 -14.21 -26.63
C TRP A 323 14.67 -14.11 -27.58
N PRO A 324 14.85 -13.51 -28.78
CA PRO A 324 13.83 -13.57 -29.82
C PRO A 324 13.74 -14.99 -30.39
N GLU A 325 12.55 -15.57 -30.44
CA GLU A 325 12.31 -16.91 -31.05
C GLU A 325 12.55 -16.91 -32.57
N VAL A 326 12.37 -15.75 -33.21
CA VAL A 326 12.57 -15.55 -34.64
C VAL A 326 13.70 -14.55 -34.85
N ALA A 327 14.69 -14.92 -35.67
CA ALA A 327 15.78 -14.02 -36.02
C ALA A 327 15.22 -12.76 -36.69
N PRO A 328 15.57 -11.55 -36.23
CA PRO A 328 15.15 -10.32 -36.89
C PRO A 328 15.71 -10.28 -38.31
N ASP A 329 14.96 -9.69 -39.23
CA ASP A 329 15.33 -9.58 -40.64
C ASP A 329 16.73 -8.93 -40.77
N PRO A 330 17.66 -9.51 -41.56
CA PRO A 330 19.00 -8.96 -41.78
C PRO A 330 19.00 -7.49 -42.25
N SER A 331 17.94 -7.04 -42.93
CA SER A 331 17.77 -5.67 -43.40
C SER A 331 17.64 -4.63 -42.28
N VAL A 332 17.28 -5.02 -41.05
CA VAL A 332 17.17 -4.11 -39.89
C VAL A 332 18.54 -3.54 -39.47
N ARG A 333 19.64 -4.18 -39.89
CA ARG A 333 21.02 -3.69 -39.68
C ARG A 333 21.44 -2.65 -40.72
N ASN A 334 20.69 -2.51 -41.81
CA ASN A 334 20.95 -1.52 -42.84
C ASN A 334 20.29 -0.20 -42.40
N VAL A 335 21.11 0.72 -41.89
CA VAL A 335 20.65 2.06 -41.54
C VAL A 335 20.61 2.89 -42.83
N ASP A 336 19.46 2.89 -43.52
CA ASP A 336 19.22 3.89 -44.54
C ASP A 336 19.03 5.25 -43.85
N VAL A 337 19.90 6.20 -44.19
CA VAL A 337 19.87 7.57 -43.66
C VAL A 337 18.64 8.28 -44.22
N ALA A 338 17.49 8.15 -43.55
CA ALA A 338 16.26 8.83 -43.93
C ALA A 338 16.05 10.09 -43.08
N GLU A 339 16.41 11.25 -43.63
CA GLU A 339 15.97 12.58 -43.17
C GLU A 339 14.45 12.77 -43.38
N SER A 340 13.58 12.07 -42.64
CA SER A 340 12.12 12.28 -42.83
C SER A 340 11.19 11.72 -41.73
N VAL A 341 11.57 11.70 -40.45
CA VAL A 341 10.61 11.30 -39.40
C VAL A 341 10.58 12.31 -38.25
N ARG A 342 10.01 13.50 -38.52
CA ARG A 342 9.70 14.50 -37.49
C ARG A 342 8.21 14.75 -37.25
N GLN A 343 7.31 14.14 -38.02
CA GLN A 343 5.87 14.49 -37.96
C GLN A 343 4.94 13.40 -37.40
N HIS A 344 5.41 12.18 -37.11
CA HIS A 344 4.54 11.12 -36.57
C HIS A 344 4.64 10.88 -35.06
N LEU A 345 5.58 11.52 -34.36
CA LEU A 345 5.75 11.34 -32.90
C LEU A 345 4.88 12.27 -32.04
N PHE A 346 4.13 13.20 -32.64
CA PHE A 346 3.31 14.18 -31.91
C PHE A 346 1.90 13.67 -31.55
N LEU A 347 1.40 12.63 -32.22
CA LEU A 347 0.02 12.15 -32.03
C LEU A 347 -0.12 11.07 -30.94
N ASN A 348 0.95 10.33 -30.62
CA ASN A 348 0.92 9.30 -29.58
C ASN A 348 1.19 9.84 -28.16
N PHE A 349 1.60 11.11 -28.02
CA PHE A 349 1.91 11.71 -26.73
C PHE A 349 0.68 12.14 -25.92
N PHE A 350 -0.50 12.24 -26.54
CA PHE A 350 -1.71 12.70 -25.86
C PHE A 350 -2.47 11.60 -25.09
N ASN A 351 -2.19 10.31 -25.32
CA ASN A 351 -2.88 9.22 -24.62
C ASN A 351 -2.29 8.87 -23.25
N LEU A 352 -1.06 9.31 -22.92
CA LEU A 352 -0.39 8.96 -21.66
C LEU A 352 -0.68 9.95 -20.52
N ALA A 353 -1.22 11.13 -20.82
CA ALA A 353 -1.57 12.14 -19.82
C ALA A 353 -2.86 11.78 -19.05
N ALA A 354 -3.70 10.90 -19.60
CA ALA A 354 -4.93 10.45 -18.98
C ALA A 354 -4.71 9.43 -17.83
N ASP A 355 -3.56 8.74 -17.82
CA ASP A 355 -3.27 7.67 -16.84
C ASP A 355 -2.62 8.17 -15.53
N LEU A 356 -2.37 9.48 -15.40
CA LEU A 356 -1.48 10.03 -14.36
C LEU A 356 -2.17 10.81 -13.23
N GLU A 357 -3.51 10.86 -13.15
CA GLU A 357 -4.22 11.68 -12.16
C GLU A 357 -5.03 10.91 -11.09
N GLY A 358 -4.91 9.58 -11.02
CA GLY A 358 -5.72 8.76 -10.12
C GLY A 358 -4.94 8.06 -9.01
N LEU A 359 -4.37 8.77 -8.03
CA LEU A 359 -3.84 8.13 -6.81
C LEU A 359 -4.22 8.92 -5.55
N SER A 360 -5.36 8.54 -4.96
CA SER A 360 -5.69 8.76 -3.55
C SER A 360 -5.17 7.57 -2.73
N LEU A 361 -4.40 7.83 -1.68
CA LEU A 361 -3.86 6.85 -0.73
C LEU A 361 -4.75 6.84 0.53
N SER A 362 -5.61 5.84 0.67
CA SER A 362 -6.15 5.44 1.97
C SER A 362 -6.22 3.92 2.11
N SER A 363 -6.02 3.48 3.34
CA SER A 363 -5.55 2.16 3.75
C SER A 363 -6.66 1.11 3.95
N SER A 364 -6.25 -0.15 3.83
CA SER A 364 -6.79 -1.37 4.45
C SER A 364 -8.19 -1.85 4.02
N SER A 365 -8.24 -2.68 2.98
CA SER A 365 -8.90 -4.01 2.94
C SER A 365 -8.56 -4.67 1.58
N VAL A 366 -8.61 -5.99 1.48
CA VAL A 366 -8.07 -6.83 0.37
C VAL A 366 -8.90 -6.72 -0.93
N ILE A 367 -9.40 -5.53 -1.28
CA ILE A 367 -10.26 -5.30 -2.43
C ILE A 367 -9.96 -3.90 -3.00
N ASP A 368 -9.12 -3.84 -4.03
CA ASP A 368 -8.68 -2.60 -4.66
C ASP A 368 -9.76 -2.06 -5.61
N VAL A 369 -10.10 -0.78 -5.43
CA VAL A 369 -10.97 -0.01 -6.36
C VAL A 369 -10.15 0.32 -7.60
N THR A 370 -10.64 -0.05 -8.79
CA THR A 370 -9.95 0.22 -10.05
C THR A 370 -10.24 1.61 -10.60
N THR A 371 -9.35 2.12 -11.46
CA THR A 371 -9.66 3.30 -12.29
C THR A 371 -10.70 2.93 -13.35
N GLN A 372 -11.57 3.88 -13.64
CA GLN A 372 -12.80 3.66 -14.40
C GLN A 372 -12.52 3.41 -15.87
N VAL A 373 -13.21 2.41 -16.43
CA VAL A 373 -12.98 1.93 -17.79
C VAL A 373 -13.76 2.75 -18.84
N SER A 374 -14.71 3.61 -18.43
CA SER A 374 -15.51 4.41 -19.35
C SER A 374 -16.07 5.69 -18.69
N VAL A 375 -15.78 6.85 -19.28
CA VAL A 375 -16.36 8.15 -18.90
C VAL A 375 -17.69 8.33 -19.64
N PRO A 376 -18.82 8.59 -18.94
CA PRO A 376 -20.09 8.89 -19.59
C PRO A 376 -19.98 10.18 -20.41
N THR A 377 -20.24 10.09 -21.71
CA THR A 377 -20.46 11.25 -22.59
C THR A 377 -21.91 11.74 -22.57
N LYS A 378 -22.75 11.15 -21.70
CA LYS A 378 -24.18 11.47 -21.65
C LYS A 378 -24.41 12.73 -20.81
N THR A 379 -24.71 13.82 -21.50
CA THR A 379 -25.15 15.08 -20.89
C THR A 379 -26.65 15.04 -20.62
N HIS A 380 -27.04 15.56 -19.46
CA HIS A 380 -28.42 15.70 -19.01
C HIS A 380 -28.79 17.19 -18.94
N GLU A 381 -29.99 17.53 -19.38
CA GLU A 381 -30.52 18.89 -19.24
C GLU A 381 -30.97 19.12 -17.80
N LEU A 382 -30.43 20.16 -17.15
CA LEU A 382 -30.80 20.55 -15.78
C LEU A 382 -31.81 21.69 -15.78
N LEU A 383 -31.61 22.68 -16.64
CA LEU A 383 -32.46 23.85 -16.79
C LEU A 383 -32.51 24.25 -18.27
N HIS A 384 -33.69 24.18 -18.87
CA HIS A 384 -33.90 24.62 -20.24
C HIS A 384 -33.92 26.16 -20.32
N ARG A 385 -33.39 26.73 -21.41
CA ARG A 385 -33.33 28.19 -21.64
C ARG A 385 -34.67 28.92 -21.49
N MET A 386 -35.78 28.27 -21.85
CA MET A 386 -37.12 28.89 -21.77
C MET A 386 -37.62 29.01 -20.33
N SER A 387 -37.36 28.00 -19.50
CA SER A 387 -37.75 27.98 -18.08
C SER A 387 -36.75 28.75 -17.21
N GLY A 388 -35.48 28.81 -17.61
CA GLY A 388 -34.42 29.58 -16.95
C GLY A 388 -34.36 31.06 -17.34
N LYS A 389 -35.36 31.59 -18.05
CA LYS A 389 -35.40 32.99 -18.56
C LYS A 389 -34.10 33.41 -19.27
N GLY A 390 -33.54 32.49 -20.05
CA GLY A 390 -32.30 32.67 -20.81
C GLY A 390 -31.04 32.14 -20.13
N LEU A 391 -31.10 31.70 -18.87
CA LEU A 391 -30.08 30.82 -18.27
C LEU A 391 -30.38 29.36 -18.67
N ALA A 392 -29.40 28.67 -19.25
CA ALA A 392 -29.49 27.23 -19.52
C ALA A 392 -28.43 26.49 -18.70
N ALA A 393 -28.75 25.30 -18.20
CA ALA A 393 -27.80 24.46 -17.48
C ALA A 393 -27.90 23.00 -17.93
N HIS A 394 -26.74 22.39 -18.12
CA HIS A 394 -26.58 20.97 -18.43
C HIS A 394 -25.60 20.36 -17.44
N TYR A 395 -25.74 19.08 -17.15
CA TYR A 395 -24.81 18.38 -16.26
C TYR A 395 -24.42 17.01 -16.81
N HIS A 396 -23.27 16.52 -16.38
CA HIS A 396 -22.89 15.13 -16.58
C HIS A 396 -22.11 14.62 -15.36
N PHE A 397 -22.19 13.31 -15.14
CA PHE A 397 -21.35 12.64 -14.15
C PHE A 397 -19.97 12.46 -14.76
N SER A 398 -18.96 13.13 -14.20
CA SER A 398 -17.59 13.07 -14.72
C SER A 398 -16.91 11.74 -14.39
N ARG A 399 -17.46 11.01 -13.41
CA ARG A 399 -16.86 9.87 -12.71
C ARG A 399 -15.45 10.12 -12.13
N GLN A 400 -14.84 11.28 -12.37
CA GLN A 400 -13.52 11.64 -11.83
C GLN A 400 -13.53 11.67 -10.28
N PRO A 401 -12.43 11.26 -9.62
CA PRO A 401 -12.27 11.40 -8.18
C PRO A 401 -12.52 12.86 -7.77
N GLY A 402 -13.59 13.10 -7.03
CA GLY A 402 -13.97 14.44 -6.59
C GLY A 402 -13.06 14.92 -5.46
N ILE A 403 -12.66 16.19 -5.48
CA ILE A 403 -11.95 16.84 -4.36
C ILE A 403 -12.85 17.08 -3.13
N PHE A 404 -14.12 16.67 -3.20
CA PHE A 404 -15.18 16.98 -2.24
C PHE A 404 -15.34 15.94 -1.12
N GLY A 405 -14.62 14.82 -1.21
CA GLY A 405 -14.58 13.74 -0.22
C GLY A 405 -14.86 12.36 -0.82
N ASP A 406 -14.37 11.31 -0.15
CA ASP A 406 -14.36 9.92 -0.66
C ASP A 406 -15.76 9.30 -0.86
N HIS A 407 -16.80 9.92 -0.30
CA HIS A 407 -18.19 9.47 -0.39
C HIS A 407 -19.06 10.32 -1.34
N MET A 408 -18.47 11.23 -2.09
CA MET A 408 -19.20 12.14 -2.98
C MET A 408 -19.08 11.75 -4.45
N VAL A 409 -20.21 11.77 -5.16
CA VAL A 409 -20.25 11.63 -6.62
C VAL A 409 -19.99 12.99 -7.26
N SER A 410 -19.01 13.04 -8.16
CA SER A 410 -18.60 14.26 -8.87
C SER A 410 -19.54 14.54 -10.05
N VAL A 411 -20.11 15.75 -10.06
CA VAL A 411 -21.01 16.24 -11.12
C VAL A 411 -20.43 17.52 -11.70
N GLN A 412 -20.23 17.53 -13.03
CA GLN A 412 -19.87 18.74 -13.75
C GLN A 412 -21.13 19.36 -14.35
N MET A 413 -21.32 20.65 -14.12
CA MET A 413 -22.44 21.43 -14.60
C MET A 413 -21.94 22.55 -15.50
N THR A 414 -22.44 22.61 -16.72
CA THR A 414 -22.19 23.70 -17.67
C THR A 414 -23.39 24.63 -17.70
N VAL A 415 -23.15 25.89 -17.38
CA VAL A 415 -24.15 26.96 -17.36
C VAL A 415 -23.87 27.90 -18.54
N THR A 416 -24.90 28.21 -19.31
CA THR A 416 -24.82 29.01 -20.53
C THR A 416 -25.80 30.17 -20.46
N ASN A 417 -25.32 31.38 -20.72
CA ASN A 417 -26.15 32.56 -20.87
C ASN A 417 -26.59 32.71 -22.33
N THR A 418 -27.90 32.63 -22.56
CA THR A 418 -28.51 32.78 -23.89
C THR A 418 -29.23 34.12 -24.09
N THR A 419 -29.06 35.05 -23.14
CA THR A 419 -29.60 36.41 -23.22
C THR A 419 -28.58 37.41 -23.78
N ASP A 420 -29.06 38.60 -24.14
CA ASP A 420 -28.24 39.73 -24.57
C ASP A 420 -27.69 40.57 -23.40
N GLN A 421 -27.99 40.19 -22.15
CA GLN A 421 -27.52 40.87 -20.94
C GLN A 421 -26.64 39.95 -20.09
N LYS A 422 -25.75 40.53 -19.29
CA LYS A 422 -24.97 39.74 -18.34
C LYS A 422 -25.85 39.20 -17.21
N ILE A 423 -25.61 37.96 -16.80
CA ILE A 423 -26.27 37.33 -15.64
C ILE A 423 -25.29 37.34 -14.47
N GLU A 424 -25.69 37.89 -13.33
CA GLU A 424 -24.84 38.04 -12.15
C GLU A 424 -25.21 37.06 -11.04
N ASN A 425 -24.21 36.72 -10.21
CA ASN A 425 -24.33 35.96 -8.97
C ASN A 425 -25.05 34.60 -9.12
N ILE A 426 -24.55 33.74 -10.01
CA ILE A 426 -25.10 32.40 -10.20
C ILE A 426 -24.56 31.48 -9.09
N HIS A 427 -25.43 30.96 -8.22
CA HIS A 427 -25.06 30.12 -7.08
C HIS A 427 -26.15 29.11 -6.73
N ILE A 428 -25.85 28.18 -5.82
CA ILE A 428 -26.82 27.23 -5.28
C ILE A 428 -27.55 27.86 -4.09
N GLY A 429 -28.87 27.86 -4.12
CA GLY A 429 -29.75 28.37 -3.07
C GLY A 429 -30.28 27.28 -2.14
N GLU A 430 -31.58 27.33 -1.86
CA GLU A 430 -32.25 26.37 -0.97
C GLU A 430 -32.09 24.92 -1.47
N LYS A 431 -31.72 24.01 -0.56
CA LYS A 431 -31.51 22.59 -0.86
C LYS A 431 -32.60 21.76 -0.18
N LYS A 432 -33.39 21.04 -0.97
CA LYS A 432 -34.43 20.12 -0.50
C LYS A 432 -33.94 18.69 -0.67
N LEU A 433 -32.92 18.34 0.12
CA LEU A 433 -32.29 17.02 0.06
C LEU A 433 -32.98 16.03 1.02
N PRO A 434 -33.18 14.77 0.59
CA PRO A 434 -33.60 13.69 1.48
C PRO A 434 -32.66 13.51 2.70
N PRO A 435 -33.15 12.91 3.80
CA PRO A 435 -32.34 12.69 5.00
C PRO A 435 -31.04 11.93 4.72
N GLY A 436 -29.91 12.48 5.17
CA GLY A 436 -28.58 11.90 4.99
C GLY A 436 -27.81 12.45 3.78
N MET A 437 -28.50 12.84 2.71
CA MET A 437 -27.83 13.37 1.50
C MET A 437 -27.13 14.69 1.77
N ARG A 438 -25.96 14.87 1.17
CA ARG A 438 -25.16 16.10 1.28
C ARG A 438 -24.74 16.59 -0.10
N MET A 439 -24.60 17.91 -0.23
CA MET A 439 -24.21 18.54 -1.48
C MET A 439 -23.14 19.60 -1.21
N HIS A 440 -22.00 19.43 -1.85
CA HIS A 440 -20.94 20.41 -1.95
C HIS A 440 -21.22 21.34 -3.14
N GLU A 441 -21.32 22.63 -2.86
CA GLU A 441 -21.66 23.66 -3.84
C GLU A 441 -20.43 24.10 -4.63
N PHE A 442 -20.64 24.60 -5.85
CA PHE A 442 -19.59 25.29 -6.58
C PHE A 442 -19.50 26.75 -6.13
N ASN A 443 -18.34 27.39 -6.35
CA ASN A 443 -18.15 28.80 -6.02
C ASN A 443 -19.08 29.68 -6.86
N PRO A 444 -19.78 30.67 -6.27
CA PRO A 444 -20.66 31.57 -7.01
C PRO A 444 -19.99 32.18 -8.25
N ILE A 445 -20.68 32.13 -9.39
CA ILE A 445 -20.23 32.76 -10.62
C ILE A 445 -20.65 34.23 -10.56
N GLU A 446 -19.68 35.13 -10.40
CA GLU A 446 -19.93 36.55 -10.21
C GLU A 446 -20.66 37.18 -11.39
N CYS A 447 -20.23 36.87 -12.62
CA CYS A 447 -20.78 37.40 -13.86
C CYS A 447 -20.62 36.39 -15.01
N LEU A 448 -21.67 36.21 -15.81
CA LEU A 448 -21.64 35.44 -17.05
C LEU A 448 -22.10 36.33 -18.22
N GLU A 449 -21.16 36.62 -19.11
CA GLU A 449 -21.38 37.49 -20.28
C GLU A 449 -22.40 36.90 -21.27
N PRO A 450 -23.06 37.72 -22.11
CA PRO A 450 -23.94 37.26 -23.18
C PRO A 450 -23.28 36.21 -24.07
N ALA A 451 -24.02 35.14 -24.41
CA ALA A 451 -23.51 33.97 -25.14
C ALA A 451 -22.33 33.23 -24.46
N GLY A 452 -21.96 33.59 -23.23
CA GLY A 452 -20.92 32.96 -22.45
C GLY A 452 -21.36 31.62 -21.85
N SER A 453 -20.41 30.70 -21.71
CA SER A 453 -20.63 29.41 -21.05
C SER A 453 -19.51 29.11 -20.07
N VAL A 454 -19.85 28.60 -18.90
CA VAL A 454 -18.91 28.23 -17.84
C VAL A 454 -19.24 26.84 -17.31
N THR A 455 -18.21 26.04 -17.07
CA THR A 455 -18.34 24.71 -16.45
C THR A 455 -17.85 24.78 -15.02
N VAL A 456 -18.68 24.31 -14.09
CA VAL A 456 -18.41 24.24 -12.65
C VAL A 456 -18.54 22.80 -12.16
N SER A 457 -17.79 22.45 -11.11
CA SER A 457 -17.81 21.12 -10.51
C SER A 457 -18.48 21.18 -9.14
N MET A 458 -19.35 20.21 -8.85
CA MET A 458 -20.02 20.04 -7.56
C MET A 458 -19.99 18.57 -7.12
N GLY A 459 -20.19 18.32 -5.84
CA GLY A 459 -20.21 16.96 -5.25
C GLY A 459 -21.55 16.66 -4.61
N ILE A 460 -22.12 15.48 -4.87
CA ILE A 460 -23.36 15.02 -4.22
C ILE A 460 -23.11 13.66 -3.56
N ASP A 461 -23.31 13.58 -2.24
CA ASP A 461 -23.38 12.33 -1.49
C ASP A 461 -24.82 11.85 -1.48
N PHE A 462 -25.11 10.84 -2.31
CA PHE A 462 -26.43 10.24 -2.43
C PHE A 462 -26.74 9.18 -1.36
N CYS A 463 -25.80 8.88 -0.45
CA CYS A 463 -26.00 7.94 0.67
C CYS A 463 -26.57 6.56 0.26
N ASP A 464 -26.01 5.97 -0.80
CA ASP A 464 -26.48 4.71 -1.39
C ASP A 464 -27.97 4.72 -1.83
N SER A 465 -28.52 5.89 -2.15
CA SER A 465 -29.92 6.06 -2.56
C SER A 465 -30.04 6.51 -4.01
N THR A 466 -31.09 6.06 -4.69
CA THR A 466 -31.46 6.47 -6.05
C THR A 466 -32.47 7.62 -6.08
N GLN A 467 -32.72 8.24 -4.91
CA GLN A 467 -33.59 9.40 -4.78
C GLN A 467 -32.96 10.65 -5.40
N THR A 468 -33.81 11.58 -5.83
CA THR A 468 -33.40 12.80 -6.51
C THR A 468 -32.93 13.86 -5.53
N ALA A 469 -31.77 14.47 -5.79
CA ALA A 469 -31.28 15.64 -5.07
C ALA A 469 -31.90 16.91 -5.69
N SER A 470 -32.81 17.57 -4.96
CA SER A 470 -33.49 18.79 -5.41
C SER A 470 -32.90 20.04 -4.76
N PHE A 471 -32.61 21.07 -5.55
CA PHE A 471 -32.01 22.32 -5.07
C PHE A 471 -32.37 23.49 -5.99
N GLN A 472 -32.07 24.71 -5.56
CA GLN A 472 -32.28 25.92 -6.36
C GLN A 472 -30.98 26.36 -7.03
N LEU A 473 -31.06 26.64 -8.33
CA LEU A 473 -30.07 27.42 -9.05
C LEU A 473 -30.54 28.87 -9.08
N CYS A 474 -29.79 29.76 -8.44
CA CYS A 474 -30.17 31.14 -8.22
C CYS A 474 -29.30 32.07 -9.06
N THR A 475 -29.89 33.14 -9.58
CA THR A 475 -29.19 34.33 -10.06
C THR A 475 -29.39 35.47 -9.06
N LYS A 476 -28.91 36.66 -9.37
CA LYS A 476 -29.23 37.88 -8.61
C LYS A 476 -30.73 38.14 -8.44
N ASP A 477 -31.52 37.84 -9.46
CA ASP A 477 -32.92 38.27 -9.56
C ASP A 477 -33.94 37.12 -9.56
N ASP A 478 -33.51 35.89 -9.85
CA ASP A 478 -34.39 34.73 -10.04
C ASP A 478 -33.90 33.47 -9.31
N HIS A 479 -34.83 32.56 -9.01
CA HIS A 479 -34.57 31.26 -8.39
C HIS A 479 -35.24 30.14 -9.20
N PHE A 480 -34.46 29.13 -9.61
CA PHE A 480 -34.94 28.01 -10.42
C PHE A 480 -34.80 26.69 -9.67
N ASN A 481 -35.90 25.98 -9.44
CA ASN A 481 -35.85 24.65 -8.82
C ASN A 481 -35.38 23.62 -9.85
N VAL A 482 -34.28 22.93 -9.55
CA VAL A 482 -33.66 21.91 -10.38
C VAL A 482 -33.42 20.64 -9.58
N SER A 483 -33.25 19.51 -10.26
CA SER A 483 -33.15 18.22 -9.58
C SER A 483 -32.24 17.26 -10.33
N ILE A 484 -31.35 16.59 -9.61
CA ILE A 484 -30.40 15.61 -10.16
C ILE A 484 -30.71 14.23 -9.58
N GLN A 485 -30.97 13.26 -10.45
CA GLN A 485 -31.16 11.86 -10.07
C GLN A 485 -29.95 11.04 -10.54
N PRO A 486 -29.32 10.24 -9.65
CA PRO A 486 -28.18 9.41 -10.03
C PRO A 486 -28.66 8.11 -10.68
N PRO A 487 -28.11 7.71 -11.84
CA PRO A 487 -28.15 6.32 -12.28
C PRO A 487 -27.40 5.44 -11.29
N VAL A 488 -27.75 4.15 -11.18
CA VAL A 488 -27.06 3.26 -10.23
C VAL A 488 -25.57 3.14 -10.55
N GLY A 489 -25.19 3.10 -11.84
CA GLY A 489 -23.78 3.04 -12.25
C GLY A 489 -22.91 4.17 -11.73
N GLU A 490 -23.49 5.34 -11.43
CA GLU A 490 -22.75 6.50 -10.89
C GLU A 490 -22.61 6.44 -9.36
N LEU A 491 -23.36 5.54 -8.70
CA LEU A 491 -23.24 5.24 -7.28
C LEU A 491 -22.24 4.12 -7.00
N LEU A 492 -21.60 3.58 -8.04
CA LEU A 492 -20.71 2.43 -7.98
C LEU A 492 -19.28 2.79 -8.40
N LEU A 493 -18.33 2.20 -7.68
CA LEU A 493 -16.90 2.21 -7.98
C LEU A 493 -16.47 0.81 -8.43
N PRO A 494 -15.83 0.67 -9.60
CA PRO A 494 -15.40 -0.62 -10.10
C PRO A 494 -14.37 -1.23 -9.15
N VAL A 495 -14.46 -2.55 -8.95
CA VAL A 495 -13.57 -3.31 -8.09
C VAL A 495 -12.88 -4.40 -8.88
N THR A 496 -11.58 -4.56 -8.66
CA THR A 496 -10.84 -5.71 -9.17
C THR A 496 -10.67 -6.75 -8.08
N MET A 497 -11.08 -7.98 -8.37
CA MET A 497 -10.91 -9.12 -7.47
C MET A 497 -10.65 -10.40 -8.26
N SER A 498 -10.15 -11.44 -7.60
CA SER A 498 -9.94 -12.75 -8.23
C SER A 498 -11.26 -13.52 -8.36
N GLU A 499 -11.37 -14.43 -9.33
CA GLU A 499 -12.52 -15.34 -9.45
C GLU A 499 -12.77 -16.15 -8.15
N LYS A 500 -11.70 -16.54 -7.45
CA LYS A 500 -11.79 -17.26 -6.18
C LYS A 500 -12.45 -16.42 -5.10
N ASP A 501 -12.06 -15.15 -4.99
CA ASP A 501 -12.63 -14.22 -4.01
C ASP A 501 -14.06 -13.85 -4.40
N PHE A 502 -14.34 -13.66 -5.70
CA PHE A 502 -15.69 -13.41 -6.20
C PHE A 502 -16.66 -14.51 -5.77
N LYS A 503 -16.32 -15.78 -6.01
CA LYS A 503 -17.15 -16.93 -5.62
C LYS A 503 -17.32 -17.05 -4.11
N LYS A 504 -16.27 -16.74 -3.34
CA LYS A 504 -16.32 -16.75 -1.88
C LYS A 504 -17.30 -15.70 -1.35
N GLU A 505 -17.16 -14.44 -1.78
CA GLU A 505 -18.03 -13.35 -1.35
C GLU A 505 -19.47 -13.53 -1.88
N GLN A 506 -19.62 -14.04 -3.12
CA GLN A 506 -20.92 -14.41 -3.67
C GLN A 506 -21.62 -15.46 -2.80
N GLY A 507 -20.89 -16.48 -2.33
CA GLY A 507 -21.42 -17.50 -1.42
C GLY A 507 -21.98 -16.92 -0.11
N MET A 508 -21.38 -15.84 0.40
CA MET A 508 -21.85 -15.13 1.59
C MET A 508 -23.08 -14.25 1.33
N LEU A 509 -23.32 -13.86 0.08
CA LEU A 509 -24.39 -12.94 -0.35
C LEU A 509 -25.54 -13.65 -1.11
N THR A 510 -25.72 -14.95 -0.86
CA THR A 510 -26.83 -15.74 -1.43
C THR A 510 -28.13 -15.55 -0.64
N GLY A 511 -29.26 -16.01 -1.20
CA GLY A 511 -30.56 -15.95 -0.53
C GLY A 511 -31.21 -14.56 -0.61
N MET A 512 -31.42 -13.90 0.54
CA MET A 512 -32.13 -12.60 0.60
C MET A 512 -31.35 -11.43 -0.02
N ASN A 513 -30.05 -11.60 -0.26
CA ASN A 513 -29.17 -10.60 -0.87
C ASN A 513 -28.93 -10.85 -2.37
N GLU A 514 -29.71 -11.76 -2.98
CA GLU A 514 -29.62 -12.11 -4.38
C GLU A 514 -30.86 -11.66 -5.13
N THR A 515 -30.68 -10.97 -6.25
CA THR A 515 -31.77 -10.66 -7.20
C THR A 515 -31.36 -11.14 -8.57
N SER A 516 -32.22 -11.89 -9.25
CA SER A 516 -31.93 -12.44 -10.57
C SER A 516 -33.09 -12.23 -11.55
N ALA A 517 -32.76 -12.16 -12.84
CA ALA A 517 -33.73 -12.11 -13.93
C ALA A 517 -33.18 -12.84 -15.16
N THR A 518 -34.07 -13.54 -15.86
CA THR A 518 -33.79 -14.08 -17.20
C THR A 518 -34.08 -13.01 -18.24
N ILE A 519 -33.14 -12.82 -19.16
CA ILE A 519 -33.22 -11.85 -20.24
C ILE A 519 -33.04 -12.55 -21.59
N ALA A 520 -33.78 -12.13 -22.61
CA ALA A 520 -33.49 -12.51 -23.99
C ALA A 520 -32.29 -11.67 -24.47
N VAL A 521 -31.28 -12.30 -25.05
CA VAL A 521 -30.08 -11.62 -25.56
C VAL A 521 -30.16 -11.58 -27.08
N ALA A 522 -30.07 -10.37 -27.66
CA ALA A 522 -30.03 -10.22 -29.10
C ALA A 522 -28.79 -10.92 -29.69
N PRO A 523 -28.84 -11.51 -30.91
CA PRO A 523 -27.70 -12.19 -31.52
C PRO A 523 -26.45 -11.30 -31.65
N GLN A 524 -26.61 -9.99 -31.80
CA GLN A 524 -25.49 -9.03 -31.81
C GLN A 524 -24.82 -8.80 -30.45
N ASN A 525 -25.48 -9.20 -29.34
CA ASN A 525 -25.03 -8.99 -27.96
C ASN A 525 -24.56 -10.29 -27.29
N SER A 526 -24.41 -11.39 -28.02
CA SER A 526 -24.04 -12.69 -27.46
C SER A 526 -22.53 -12.87 -27.24
N THR A 527 -21.69 -12.02 -27.84
CA THR A 527 -20.24 -12.12 -27.71
C THR A 527 -19.77 -11.55 -26.38
N ARG A 528 -18.88 -12.29 -25.70
CA ARG A 528 -18.28 -11.92 -24.41
C ARG A 528 -17.79 -10.46 -24.34
N LEU A 529 -17.06 -10.00 -25.36
CA LEU A 529 -16.52 -8.63 -25.40
C LEU A 529 -17.62 -7.56 -25.42
N VAL A 530 -18.72 -7.81 -26.14
CA VAL A 530 -19.85 -6.88 -26.25
C VAL A 530 -20.62 -6.79 -24.94
N ILE A 531 -20.82 -7.93 -24.27
CA ILE A 531 -21.45 -7.98 -22.93
C ILE A 531 -20.61 -7.17 -21.93
N ILE A 532 -19.30 -7.39 -21.92
CA ILE A 532 -18.37 -6.65 -21.06
C ILE A 532 -18.47 -5.15 -21.34
N GLU A 533 -18.35 -4.72 -22.59
CA GLU A 533 -18.40 -3.30 -22.95
C GLU A 533 -19.72 -2.65 -22.54
N ARG A 534 -20.85 -3.29 -22.84
CA ARG A 534 -22.20 -2.76 -22.54
C ARG A 534 -22.46 -2.67 -21.03
N VAL A 535 -22.09 -3.69 -20.26
CA VAL A 535 -22.28 -3.72 -18.80
C VAL A 535 -21.38 -2.70 -18.10
N VAL A 536 -20.10 -2.63 -18.48
CA VAL A 536 -19.14 -1.68 -17.90
C VAL A 536 -19.55 -0.24 -18.22
N LYS A 537 -19.98 0.04 -19.44
CA LYS A 537 -20.46 1.37 -19.84
C LYS A 537 -21.71 1.78 -19.07
N ALA A 538 -22.67 0.86 -18.90
CA ALA A 538 -23.93 1.14 -18.22
C ALA A 538 -23.80 1.29 -16.70
N ALA A 539 -22.98 0.46 -16.05
CA ALA A 539 -23.00 0.29 -14.60
C ALA A 539 -21.65 0.53 -13.89
N ASN A 540 -20.61 0.96 -14.60
CA ASN A 540 -19.28 1.27 -14.04
C ASN A 540 -18.69 0.12 -13.20
N LEU A 541 -18.87 -1.12 -13.64
CA LEU A 541 -18.41 -2.31 -12.92
C LEU A 541 -16.99 -2.71 -13.35
N GLY A 542 -16.22 -3.27 -12.42
CA GLY A 542 -14.92 -3.89 -12.71
C GLY A 542 -15.10 -5.30 -13.25
N VAL A 543 -14.35 -5.69 -14.27
CA VAL A 543 -14.43 -7.05 -14.85
C VAL A 543 -13.56 -8.00 -14.03
N VAL A 544 -14.14 -9.13 -13.61
CA VAL A 544 -13.41 -10.17 -12.88
C VAL A 544 -12.77 -11.14 -13.89
N PRO A 545 -11.43 -11.29 -13.90
CA PRO A 545 -10.76 -12.23 -14.80
C PRO A 545 -11.03 -13.68 -14.37
N SER A 546 -11.48 -14.51 -15.32
CA SER A 546 -11.72 -15.95 -15.14
C SER A 546 -10.52 -16.75 -15.61
N VAL A 547 -10.07 -17.74 -14.82
CA VAL A 547 -8.86 -18.55 -15.12
C VAL A 547 -9.18 -19.67 -16.12
N GLU A 548 -10.39 -20.20 -16.07
CA GLU A 548 -10.95 -21.06 -17.10
C GLU A 548 -12.02 -20.27 -17.87
N PRO A 549 -11.87 -20.05 -19.18
CA PRO A 549 -12.91 -19.42 -19.98
C PRO A 549 -14.04 -20.42 -20.19
N SER A 550 -14.90 -20.60 -19.18
CA SER A 550 -16.25 -21.05 -19.49
C SER A 550 -16.85 -19.96 -20.40
N PHE A 551 -17.10 -20.30 -21.67
CA PHE A 551 -17.50 -19.33 -22.70
C PHE A 551 -18.76 -18.54 -22.35
N ASN A 552 -19.51 -19.00 -21.34
CA ASN A 552 -20.86 -18.56 -21.05
C ASN A 552 -20.99 -17.69 -19.79
N MET A 553 -19.96 -17.53 -18.95
CA MET A 553 -20.10 -16.82 -17.67
C MET A 553 -19.21 -15.57 -17.60
N ASN A 554 -19.81 -14.42 -17.28
CA ASN A 554 -19.13 -13.14 -17.09
C ASN A 554 -19.40 -12.60 -15.69
N MET A 555 -18.34 -12.26 -14.96
CA MET A 555 -18.41 -11.80 -13.58
C MET A 555 -17.91 -10.36 -13.50
N PHE A 556 -18.62 -9.52 -12.76
CA PHE A 556 -18.30 -8.12 -12.56
C PHE A 556 -18.45 -7.75 -11.08
N ALA A 557 -17.59 -6.87 -10.58
CA ALA A 557 -17.59 -6.44 -9.19
C ALA A 557 -17.49 -4.91 -9.07
N ALA A 558 -18.21 -4.37 -8.10
CA ALA A 558 -18.14 -2.97 -7.71
C ALA A 558 -18.41 -2.81 -6.22
N LYS A 559 -18.17 -1.61 -5.70
CA LYS A 559 -18.58 -1.17 -4.36
C LYS A 559 -19.41 0.11 -4.46
N THR A 560 -20.32 0.32 -3.53
CA THR A 560 -21.03 1.60 -3.45
C THR A 560 -20.10 2.73 -2.99
N VAL A 561 -20.31 3.94 -3.50
CA VAL A 561 -19.48 5.13 -3.17
C VAL A 561 -19.60 5.51 -1.69
N HIS A 562 -20.79 5.43 -1.10
CA HIS A 562 -21.02 5.89 0.27
C HIS A 562 -20.64 4.81 1.30
N SER A 563 -21.29 3.64 1.30
CA SER A 563 -21.01 2.61 2.32
C SER A 563 -19.85 1.67 2.00
N GLY A 564 -19.36 1.66 0.76
CA GLY A 564 -18.37 0.67 0.32
C GLY A 564 -18.93 -0.76 0.25
N SER A 565 -20.26 -0.92 0.24
CA SER A 565 -20.92 -2.23 0.20
C SER A 565 -20.68 -2.91 -1.14
N LEU A 566 -20.34 -4.20 -1.11
CA LEU A 566 -19.99 -4.97 -2.30
C LEU A 566 -21.22 -5.22 -3.19
N MET A 567 -21.00 -5.15 -4.49
CA MET A 567 -21.98 -5.43 -5.53
C MET A 567 -21.36 -6.37 -6.56
N LEU A 568 -21.87 -7.59 -6.61
CA LEU A 568 -21.40 -8.62 -7.52
C LEU A 568 -22.46 -8.86 -8.58
N VAL A 569 -22.06 -8.87 -9.85
CA VAL A 569 -22.94 -9.10 -10.99
C VAL A 569 -22.42 -10.28 -11.79
N THR A 570 -23.29 -11.24 -12.07
CA THR A 570 -23.02 -12.40 -12.90
C THR A 570 -23.96 -12.40 -14.10
N VAL A 571 -23.39 -12.54 -15.30
CA VAL A 571 -24.13 -12.74 -16.55
C VAL A 571 -23.77 -14.12 -17.08
N GLU A 572 -24.74 -15.03 -17.06
CA GLU A 572 -24.60 -16.40 -17.53
C GLU A 572 -25.45 -16.62 -18.80
N LEU A 573 -24.80 -16.92 -19.93
CA LEU A 573 -25.44 -17.25 -21.20
C LEU A 573 -25.94 -18.69 -21.20
N LYS A 574 -27.19 -18.91 -21.59
CA LYS A 574 -27.82 -20.23 -21.76
C LYS A 574 -28.01 -20.56 -23.25
N GLU A 575 -28.13 -21.85 -23.56
CA GLU A 575 -28.14 -22.42 -24.93
C GLU A 575 -29.25 -21.90 -25.86
N SER A 576 -30.25 -21.18 -25.34
CA SER A 576 -31.45 -20.71 -26.07
C SER A 576 -31.52 -19.20 -26.34
N SER A 577 -30.39 -18.51 -26.53
CA SER A 577 -30.33 -17.03 -26.67
C SER A 577 -30.92 -16.27 -25.48
N THR A 578 -30.89 -16.88 -24.30
CA THR A 578 -31.28 -16.26 -23.04
C THR A 578 -30.05 -16.15 -22.14
N ALA A 579 -29.97 -15.11 -21.33
CA ALA A 579 -28.98 -15.00 -20.26
C ALA A 579 -29.68 -14.88 -18.92
N GLN A 580 -29.04 -15.44 -17.89
CA GLN A 580 -29.39 -15.21 -16.50
C GLN A 580 -28.50 -14.10 -15.95
N LEU A 581 -29.12 -12.99 -15.56
CA LEU A 581 -28.45 -11.88 -14.87
C LEU A 581 -28.72 -12.04 -13.38
N ILE A 582 -27.66 -12.10 -12.57
CA ILE A 582 -27.71 -12.28 -11.13
C ILE A 582 -26.93 -11.13 -10.49
N ILE A 583 -27.51 -10.50 -9.48
CA ILE A 583 -26.89 -9.43 -8.70
C ILE A 583 -26.92 -9.82 -7.23
N ASN A 584 -25.75 -9.87 -6.60
CA ASN A 584 -25.59 -10.14 -5.17
C ASN A 584 -25.10 -8.87 -4.47
N THR A 585 -25.87 -8.37 -3.51
CA THR A 585 -25.52 -7.17 -2.72
C THR A 585 -26.34 -7.08 -1.44
N GLU A 586 -25.76 -6.53 -0.38
CA GLU A 586 -26.48 -6.18 0.86
C GLU A 586 -27.46 -5.01 0.64
N LYS A 587 -27.26 -4.20 -0.40
CA LYS A 587 -28.10 -3.05 -0.74
C LYS A 587 -29.16 -3.45 -1.78
N THR A 588 -30.13 -4.24 -1.34
CA THR A 588 -31.15 -4.86 -2.21
C THR A 588 -31.92 -3.86 -3.09
N VAL A 589 -32.20 -2.65 -2.61
CA VAL A 589 -32.86 -1.60 -3.40
C VAL A 589 -31.99 -1.20 -4.60
N ILE A 590 -30.71 -0.92 -4.39
CA ILE A 590 -29.77 -0.58 -5.46
C ILE A 590 -29.61 -1.76 -6.43
N GLY A 591 -29.48 -2.98 -5.90
CA GLY A 591 -29.42 -4.20 -6.70
C GLY A 591 -30.63 -4.39 -7.62
N SER A 592 -31.84 -4.16 -7.11
CA SER A 592 -33.09 -4.27 -7.90
C SER A 592 -33.19 -3.21 -9.00
N VAL A 593 -32.75 -1.98 -8.74
CA VAL A 593 -32.74 -0.90 -9.74
C VAL A 593 -31.66 -1.17 -10.80
N LEU A 594 -30.47 -1.64 -10.39
CA LEU A 594 -29.41 -2.03 -11.32
C LEU A 594 -29.86 -3.16 -12.26
N LEU A 595 -30.58 -4.16 -11.73
CA LEU A 595 -31.13 -5.25 -12.53
C LEU A 595 -32.08 -4.71 -13.62
N ARG A 596 -32.92 -3.74 -13.25
CA ARG A 596 -33.86 -3.09 -14.17
C ARG A 596 -33.15 -2.22 -15.21
N GLU A 597 -32.04 -1.58 -14.87
CA GLU A 597 -31.22 -0.78 -15.79
C GLU A 597 -30.40 -1.64 -16.77
N LEU A 598 -29.85 -2.77 -16.30
CA LEU A 598 -29.05 -3.68 -17.14
C LEU A 598 -29.89 -4.55 -18.08
N LYS A 599 -31.14 -4.86 -17.71
CA LYS A 599 -32.06 -5.66 -18.53
C LYS A 599 -32.24 -5.11 -19.96
N PRO A 600 -32.62 -3.83 -20.19
CA PRO A 600 -32.74 -3.28 -21.54
C PRO A 600 -31.39 -3.17 -22.26
N VAL A 601 -30.29 -2.89 -21.54
CA VAL A 601 -28.93 -2.76 -22.12
C VAL A 601 -28.47 -4.05 -22.78
N LEU A 602 -28.85 -5.20 -22.22
CA LEU A 602 -28.48 -6.51 -22.74
C LEU A 602 -29.55 -7.12 -23.69
N SER A 603 -30.81 -6.71 -23.55
CA SER A 603 -31.93 -7.25 -24.37
C SER A 603 -32.27 -6.46 -25.62
N GLN A 604 -31.98 -5.16 -25.66
CA GLN A 604 -32.19 -4.30 -26.83
C GLN A 604 -30.83 -3.90 -27.41
N GLY A 605 -30.70 -4.00 -28.74
CA GLY A 605 -29.53 -3.53 -29.49
C GLY A 605 -29.42 -2.02 -29.46
#